data_AF-A0A0K9GPZ1-F1
#
_entry.id   AF-A0A0K9GPZ1-F1
#
_cell.length_a   1.000
_cell.length_b   1.000
_cell.length_c   1.000
_cell.angle_alpha   90.00
_cell.angle_beta   90.00
_cell.angle_gamma   90.00
#
_symmetry.space_group_name_H-M   'P 1'
#
loop_
_entity.id
_entity.type
_entity.pdbx_description
1 polymer ?
#
loop_
_entity_poly.entity_id
_entity_poly.type
_entity_poly.pdbx_seq_one_letter_code
_entity_poly.pdbx_strand_id
1 'polypeptide(L)' 'MSSEINLQQIAESVTRSVLNASDKDLEGFQKIIEETIKVREGHKNLQKLVKNYSTSMIQRS' A
#
# COMPACT_ATOMS: atom_id res chain seq x y z
N MET A 1 24.78 -7.99 2.20
CA MET A 1 24.52 -9.05 1.21
C MET A 1 23.11 -8.85 0.70
N SER A 2 22.98 -8.26 -0.49
CA SER A 2 21.73 -8.19 -1.22
C SER A 2 21.39 -9.61 -1.67
N SER A 3 20.50 -10.28 -0.95
CA SER A 3 20.00 -11.59 -1.37
C SER A 3 19.37 -11.43 -2.75
N GLU A 4 20.00 -11.99 -3.78
CA GLU A 4 19.41 -12.06 -5.11
C GLU A 4 18.16 -12.92 -5.01
N ILE A 5 17.00 -12.28 -5.05
CA ILE A 5 15.71 -12.97 -5.02
C ILE A 5 15.60 -13.74 -6.34
N ASN A 6 15.59 -15.06 -6.27
CA ASN A 6 15.42 -15.88 -7.47
C ASN A 6 13.93 -15.92 -7.89
N LEU A 7 13.66 -16.23 -9.16
CA LEU A 7 12.29 -16.26 -9.71
C LEU A 7 11.35 -17.21 -8.94
N GLN A 8 11.89 -18.28 -8.38
CA GLN A 8 11.14 -19.23 -7.56
C GLN A 8 10.66 -18.57 -6.26
N GLN A 9 11.52 -17.84 -5.56
CA GLN A 9 11.16 -17.10 -4.35
C GLN A 9 10.12 -16.01 -4.63
N ILE A 10 10.19 -15.36 -5.80
CA ILE A 10 9.16 -14.41 -6.25
C ILE A 10 7.84 -15.14 -6.44
N ALA A 11 7.82 -16.25 -7.18
CA ALA A 11 6.61 -17.02 -7.43
C ALA A 11 5.99 -17.59 -6.13
N GLU A 12 6.81 -18.06 -5.19
CA GLU A 12 6.36 -18.56 -3.89
C GLU A 12 5.77 -17.45 -3.00
N SER A 13 6.23 -16.21 -3.18
CA SER A 13 5.68 -15.04 -2.46
C SER A 13 4.36 -14.52 -3.03
N VAL A 14 4.03 -14.89 -4.28
CA VAL A 14 2.83 -14.43 -4.98
C VAL A 14 1.73 -15.49 -4.86
N THR A 15 0.53 -15.07 -4.45
CA THR A 15 -0.62 -15.98 -4.34
C THR A 15 -0.92 -16.63 -5.69
N ARG A 16 -1.18 -17.95 -5.70
CA ARG A 16 -1.51 -18.71 -6.93
C ARG A 16 -2.63 -18.09 -7.77
N SER A 17 -3.56 -17.37 -7.14
CA SER A 17 -4.63 -16.64 -7.83
C SER A 17 -4.12 -15.51 -8.72
N VAL A 18 -3.00 -14.88 -8.38
CA VAL A 18 -2.34 -13.84 -9.17
C VAL A 18 -1.48 -14.47 -10.26
N LEU A 19 -0.77 -15.57 -9.97
CA LEU A 19 0.05 -16.27 -10.97
C LEU A 19 -0.76 -16.87 -12.13
N ASN A 20 -2.00 -17.29 -11.85
CA ASN A 20 -2.90 -17.88 -12.85
C ASN A 20 -3.95 -16.89 -13.39
N ALA A 21 -3.82 -15.60 -13.07
CA ALA A 21 -4.75 -14.56 -13.51
C ALA A 21 -4.57 -14.27 -15.00
N SER A 22 -5.65 -13.86 -15.67
CA SER A 22 -5.53 -13.30 -17.03
C SER A 22 -4.95 -11.88 -16.99
N ASP A 23 -4.41 -11.38 -18.10
CA ASP A 23 -3.91 -10.00 -18.19
C ASP A 23 -4.97 -8.98 -17.77
N LYS A 24 -6.24 -9.22 -18.14
CA LYS A 24 -7.38 -8.37 -17.74
C LYS A 24 -7.61 -8.36 -16.23
N ASP A 25 -7.47 -9.52 -15.58
CA ASP A 25 -7.61 -9.63 -14.13
C ASP A 25 -6.45 -8.93 -13.41
N LEU A 26 -5.23 -9.04 -13.95
CA LEU A 26 -4.04 -8.35 -13.44
C LEU A 26 -4.17 -6.83 -13.56
N GLU A 27 -4.68 -6.31 -14.67
CA GLU A 27 -4.98 -4.88 -14.81
C GLU A 27 -6.03 -4.40 -13.81
N GLY A 28 -7.10 -5.19 -13.62
CA GLY A 28 -8.13 -4.90 -12.61
C GLY A 28 -7.54 -4.88 -11.20
N PHE A 29 -6.69 -5.85 -10.89
CA PHE A 29 -6.00 -5.94 -9.61
C PHE A 29 -5.03 -4.78 -9.40
N GLN A 30 -4.29 -4.37 -10.43
CA GLN A 30 -3.41 -3.19 -10.37
C GLN A 30 -4.20 -1.92 -10.02
N LYS A 31 -5.36 -1.69 -10.66
CA LYS A 31 -6.22 -0.54 -10.33
C LYS A 31 -6.67 -0.56 -8.87
N ILE A 32 -7.02 -1.73 -8.34
CA ILE A 32 -7.38 -1.88 -6.92
C ILE A 32 -6.20 -1.51 -6.01
N ILE A 33 -4.98 -1.95 -6.33
CA ILE A 33 -3.77 -1.59 -5.57
C ILE A 33 -3.53 -0.08 -5.60
N GLU A 34 -3.65 0.55 -6.76
CA GLU A 34 -3.46 2.00 -6.92
C GLU A 34 -4.45 2.81 -6.07
N GLU A 35 -5.74 2.46 -6.12
CA GLU A 35 -6.76 3.11 -5.28
C GLU A 35 -6.52 2.85 -3.79
N THR A 36 -6.10 1.65 -3.41
CA THR A 36 -5.76 1.32 -2.01
C THR A 36 -4.60 2.17 -1.51
N ILE A 37 -3.57 2.41 -2.34
CA ILE A 37 -2.45 3.30 -1.99
C ILE A 37 -2.96 4.73 -1.78
N LYS A 38 -3.83 5.25 -2.63
CA LYS A 38 -4.42 6.59 -2.47
C LYS A 38 -5.17 6.72 -1.14
N VAL A 39 -5.99 5.74 -0.79
CA VAL A 39 -6.71 5.70 0.49
C VAL A 39 -5.72 5.70 1.66
N ARG A 40 -4.66 4.89 1.61
CA ARG A 40 -3.64 4.84 2.65
C ARG A 40 -2.94 6.19 2.84
N GLU A 41 -2.54 6.86 1.76
CA GLU A 41 -1.89 8.17 1.87
C GLU A 41 -2.87 9.25 2.36
N GLY A 42 -4.14 9.20 1.95
CA GLY A 42 -5.20 10.05 2.49
C GLY A 42 -5.36 9.89 4.00
N HIS A 43 -5.37 8.64 4.49
CA HIS A 43 -5.43 8.36 5.93
C HIS A 43 -4.21 8.92 6.68
N LYS A 44 -2.99 8.72 6.18
CA LYS A 44 -1.75 9.25 6.79
C LYS A 44 -1.76 10.78 6.84
N ASN A 45 -2.29 11.43 5.80
CA ASN A 45 -2.42 12.89 5.79
C ASN A 45 -3.43 13.38 6.82
N LEU A 46 -4.59 12.73 6.94
CA LEU A 46 -5.58 13.06 7.97
C LEU A 46 -5.00 12.89 9.37
N GLN A 47 -4.28 11.79 9.61
CA GLN A 47 -3.63 11.53 10.90
C GLN A 47 -2.65 12.66 11.26
N LYS A 48 -1.85 13.14 10.30
CA LYS A 48 -0.95 14.29 10.50
C LYS A 48 -1.72 15.56 10.86
N LEU A 49 -2.82 15.85 10.16
CA LEU A 49 -3.65 17.03 10.43
C LEU A 49 -4.25 16.99 11.85
N VAL A 50 -4.81 15.85 12.26
CA VAL A 50 -5.37 15.66 13.60
C VAL A 50 -4.29 15.86 14.68
N LYS A 51 -3.10 15.29 14.47
CA LYS A 51 -1.97 15.45 15.40
C LYS A 51 -1.54 16.92 15.52
N ASN A 52 -1.42 17.61 14.39
CA ASN A 52 -1.04 19.04 14.36
C ASN A 52 -2.09 19.92 15.06
N TYR A 53 -3.37 19.66 14.80
CA TYR A 53 -4.48 20.37 15.46
C TYR A 53 -4.45 20.16 16.98
N SER A 54 -4.33 18.90 17.43
CA SER A 54 -4.29 18.55 18.85
C SER A 54 -3.09 19.19 19.56
N THR A 55 -1.93 19.20 18.92
CA THR A 55 -0.70 19.83 19.46
C THR A 55 -0.85 21.35 19.57
N SER A 56 -1.47 21.98 18.56
CA SER A 56 -1.70 23.43 18.54
C SER A 56 -2.68 23.89 19.62
N MET A 57 -3.67 23.06 19.98
CA MET A 57 -4.60 23.35 21.07
C MET A 57 -3.92 23.27 22.45
N ILE A 58 -3.08 22.27 22.67
CA ILE A 58 -2.34 22.09 23.94
C ILE A 58 -1.39 23.26 24.22
N GLN A 59 -0.81 23.88 23.18
CA GLN A 59 0.07 25.05 23.35
C GLN A 59 -0.68 26.36 23.64
N ARG A 60 -2.01 26.40 23.46
CA ARG A 60 -2.83 27.61 23.68
C ARG A 60 -3.53 27.62 25.04
N SER A 61 -3.54 26.49 25.76
CA SER A 61 -4.03 26.32 27.14
C SER A 61 -2.89 26.40 28.15
#